data_AF-A0A1Y1LF83-F1
#
_entry.id   AF-A0A1Y1LF83-F1
#
_cell.length_a   1.000
_cell.length_b   1.000
_cell.length_c   1.000
_cell.angle_alpha   90.00
_cell.angle_beta   90.00
_cell.angle_gamma   90.00
#
_symmetry.space_group_name_H-M   'P 1'
#
loop_
_entity.id
_entity.type
_entity.pdbx_description
1 polymer ?
#
loop_
_entity_poly.entity_id
_entity_poly.type
_entity_poly.pdbx_seq_one_letter_code
_entity_poly.pdbx_strand_id
1 'polypeptide(L)'
;ISYRFRSIGITQPYLPISVTYDYYDKNKHILTINLPDTVAPKYVLLNGLDDTNIEKYRRNIIYVAKSMGAKDLTYTEKEATKIVELEIRLANITAPTFNRVKRTIGELQEKYSGICWRTYLTKMLAIPNLALQENDEVMLYSPHHLDKIVEVLQSTAP
;
A
#
# COMPACT_ATOMS: atom_id res chain seq x y z
N ILE A 1 -6.35 -0.64 8.50
CA ILE A 1 -6.52 0.75 8.05
C ILE A 1 -7.06 0.78 6.62
N SER A 2 -6.36 0.24 5.61
CA SER A 2 -6.81 0.29 4.19
C SER A 2 -8.18 -0.33 3.89
N TYR A 3 -8.54 -1.48 4.48
CA TYR A 3 -9.85 -2.12 4.19
C TYR A 3 -11.06 -1.29 4.68
N ARG A 4 -10.87 -0.40 5.66
CA ARG A 4 -11.95 0.49 6.16
C ARG A 4 -12.28 1.59 5.16
N PHE A 5 -11.33 1.96 4.31
CA PHE A 5 -11.53 2.97 3.28
C PHE A 5 -12.21 2.40 2.01
N ARG A 6 -12.23 1.07 1.84
CA ARG A 6 -12.97 0.43 0.75
C ARG A 6 -14.48 0.62 0.85
N SER A 7 -15.04 0.68 2.06
CA SER A 7 -16.49 0.93 2.24
C SER A 7 -16.92 2.33 1.83
N ILE A 8 -15.97 3.25 1.61
CA ILE A 8 -16.23 4.61 1.11
C ILE A 8 -15.67 4.83 -0.31
N GLY A 9 -15.32 3.76 -1.03
CA GLY A 9 -14.92 3.81 -2.44
C GLY A 9 -13.43 4.06 -2.70
N ILE A 10 -12.57 4.11 -1.68
CA ILE A 10 -11.12 4.19 -1.87
C ILE A 10 -10.58 2.77 -2.12
N THR A 11 -10.14 2.51 -3.34
CA THR A 11 -9.85 1.16 -3.83
C THR A 11 -8.37 0.79 -3.86
N GLN A 12 -7.45 1.74 -3.70
CA GLN A 12 -6.00 1.53 -3.78
C GLN A 12 -5.41 1.27 -2.37
N PRO A 13 -5.13 0.00 -2.00
CA PRO A 13 -4.54 -0.31 -0.71
C PRO A 13 -3.03 -0.10 -0.71
N TYR A 14 -2.48 0.29 0.45
CA TYR A 14 -1.03 0.27 0.72
C TYR A 14 -0.39 -1.13 0.60
N LEU A 15 -1.18 -2.19 0.69
CA LEU A 15 -0.75 -3.57 0.46
C LEU A 15 -1.75 -4.28 -0.46
N PRO A 16 -1.58 -4.18 -1.80
CA PRO A 16 -2.47 -4.82 -2.74
C PRO A 16 -2.46 -6.34 -2.59
N ILE A 17 -3.67 -6.91 -2.51
CA ILE A 17 -3.90 -8.34 -2.42
C ILE A 17 -4.58 -8.78 -3.71
N SER A 18 -4.11 -9.88 -4.30
CA SER A 18 -4.74 -10.53 -5.46
C SER A 18 -4.64 -12.04 -5.35
N VAL A 19 -5.45 -12.74 -6.13
CA VAL A 19 -5.32 -14.19 -6.35
C VAL A 19 -4.75 -14.38 -7.74
N THR A 20 -3.62 -15.07 -7.86
CA THR A 20 -2.97 -15.35 -9.15
C THR A 20 -2.59 -16.82 -9.24
N TYR A 21 -2.15 -17.28 -10.41
CA TYR A 21 -1.47 -18.57 -10.51
C TYR A 21 -0.23 -18.59 -9.62
N ASP A 22 0.04 -19.74 -8.99
CA ASP A 22 1.29 -19.95 -8.29
C ASP A 22 2.43 -20.04 -9.31
N TYR A 23 3.46 -19.23 -9.09
CA TYR A 23 4.63 -19.17 -9.95
C TYR A 23 5.37 -20.52 -10.01
N TYR A 24 5.36 -21.27 -8.91
CA TYR A 24 6.03 -22.57 -8.81
C TYR A 24 5.15 -23.74 -9.24
N ASP A 25 3.83 -23.58 -9.27
CA ASP A 25 2.86 -24.59 -9.70
C ASP A 25 1.66 -23.92 -10.36
N LYS A 26 1.70 -23.78 -11.69
CA LYS A 26 0.67 -23.05 -12.45
C LYS A 26 -0.71 -23.73 -12.44
N ASN A 27 -0.83 -24.94 -11.91
CA ASN A 27 -2.14 -25.60 -11.74
C ASN A 27 -2.85 -25.14 -10.46
N LYS A 28 -2.17 -24.37 -9.60
CA LYS A 28 -2.71 -23.83 -8.35
C LYS A 28 -2.84 -22.32 -8.43
N HIS A 29 -3.79 -21.80 -7.66
CA HIS A 29 -3.91 -20.38 -7.38
C HIS A 29 -3.37 -20.09 -5.98
N ILE A 30 -2.74 -18.94 -5.80
CA ILE A 30 -2.19 -18.48 -4.53
C ILE A 30 -2.55 -17.02 -4.30
N LEU A 31 -2.71 -16.66 -3.03
CA LEU A 31 -2.82 -15.27 -2.62
C LEU A 31 -1.47 -14.58 -2.75
N THR A 32 -1.47 -13.39 -3.33
CA THR A 32 -0.26 -12.59 -3.53
C THR A 32 -0.39 -11.27 -2.77
N ILE A 33 0.66 -10.91 -2.03
CA ILE A 33 0.83 -9.57 -1.46
C ILE A 33 1.82 -8.82 -2.35
N ASN A 34 1.35 -7.74 -2.97
CA ASN A 34 2.14 -6.91 -3.88
C ASN A 34 2.59 -5.62 -3.20
N LEU A 35 3.50 -4.91 -3.87
CA LEU A 35 3.87 -3.55 -3.49
C LEU A 35 2.74 -2.57 -3.84
N PRO A 36 2.54 -1.52 -3.02
CA PRO A 36 1.63 -0.45 -3.37
C PRO A 36 2.11 0.23 -4.65
N ASP A 37 1.13 0.68 -5.44
CA ASP A 37 1.39 1.63 -6.50
C ASP A 37 1.22 3.05 -5.96
N THR A 38 1.89 4.01 -6.59
CA THR A 38 1.76 5.44 -6.27
C THR A 38 0.79 6.09 -7.26
N VAL A 39 0.08 7.14 -6.83
CA VAL A 39 -0.89 7.82 -7.71
C VAL A 39 -0.16 8.59 -8.81
N ALA A 40 0.89 9.32 -8.43
CA ALA A 40 1.81 9.90 -9.41
C ALA A 40 2.81 8.84 -9.91
N PRO A 41 3.24 8.92 -11.19
CA PRO A 41 4.26 8.01 -11.70
C PRO A 41 5.56 8.12 -10.91
N LYS A 42 6.18 6.99 -10.59
CA LYS A 42 7.42 6.94 -9.80
C LYS A 42 8.54 7.81 -10.39
N TYR A 43 8.70 7.83 -11.71
CA TYR A 43 9.72 8.65 -12.37
C TYR A 43 9.53 10.16 -12.13
N VAL A 44 8.30 10.60 -11.79
CA VAL A 44 8.02 11.98 -11.39
C VAL A 44 8.29 12.16 -9.90
N LEU A 45 7.81 11.23 -9.05
CA LEU A 45 8.02 11.27 -7.60
C LEU A 45 9.50 11.26 -7.20
N LEU A 46 10.33 10.53 -7.94
CA LEU A 46 11.76 10.42 -7.67
C LEU A 46 12.54 11.71 -7.98
N ASN A 47 11.93 12.72 -8.62
CA ASN A 47 12.57 14.03 -8.83
C ASN A 47 12.58 14.89 -7.56
N GLY A 48 11.80 14.52 -6.53
CA GLY A 48 11.75 15.24 -5.25
C GLY A 48 10.76 16.42 -5.22
N LEU A 49 10.64 17.07 -4.06
CA LEU A 49 9.63 18.10 -3.81
C LEU A 49 9.80 19.35 -4.67
N ASP A 50 11.03 19.70 -5.05
CA ASP A 50 11.33 20.90 -5.83
C ASP A 50 11.00 20.76 -7.33
N ASP A 51 10.58 19.57 -7.79
CA ASP A 51 10.20 19.33 -9.17
C ASP A 51 8.88 20.02 -9.56
N THR A 52 8.86 20.65 -10.72
CA THR A 52 7.68 21.42 -11.17
C THR A 52 6.43 20.56 -11.38
N ASN A 53 6.57 19.28 -11.74
CA ASN A 53 5.44 18.37 -11.88
C ASN A 53 4.93 17.92 -10.50
N ILE A 54 5.82 17.74 -9.53
CA ILE A 54 5.44 17.48 -8.14
C ILE A 54 4.71 18.67 -7.53
N GLU A 55 5.16 19.88 -7.83
CA GLU A 55 4.46 21.10 -7.44
C GLU A 55 3.06 21.23 -8.07
N LYS A 56 2.88 20.79 -9.31
CA LYS A 56 1.55 20.70 -9.94
C LYS A 56 0.68 19.63 -9.27
N TYR A 57 1.26 18.48 -8.94
CA TYR A 57 0.55 17.41 -8.23
C TYR A 57 0.07 17.85 -6.85
N ARG A 58 0.95 18.47 -6.04
CA ARG A 58 0.62 19.05 -4.74
C ARG A 58 -0.50 20.09 -4.84
N ARG A 59 -0.45 20.98 -5.84
CA ARG A 59 -1.51 21.97 -6.10
C ARG A 59 -2.84 21.33 -6.47
N ASN A 60 -2.83 20.21 -7.19
CA ASN A 60 -4.05 19.46 -7.49
C ASN A 60 -4.70 18.89 -6.21
N ILE A 61 -3.91 18.31 -5.30
CA ILE A 61 -4.40 17.83 -4.00
C ILE A 61 -5.08 18.97 -3.23
N ILE A 62 -4.42 20.13 -3.15
CA ILE A 62 -4.96 21.33 -2.49
C ILE A 62 -6.26 21.79 -3.16
N TYR A 63 -6.32 21.80 -4.50
CA TYR A 63 -7.51 22.19 -5.25
C TYR A 63 -8.71 21.28 -4.98
N VAL A 64 -8.49 19.96 -4.95
CA VAL A 64 -9.53 18.99 -4.61
C VAL A 64 -10.01 19.20 -3.18
N ALA A 65 -9.09 19.36 -2.21
CA ALA A 65 -9.45 19.61 -0.82
C ALA A 65 -10.31 20.88 -0.64
N LYS A 66 -9.95 21.97 -1.33
CA LYS A 66 -10.76 23.21 -1.35
C LYS A 66 -12.16 22.98 -1.93
N SER A 67 -12.23 22.25 -3.03
CA SER A 67 -13.50 21.92 -3.69
C SER A 67 -14.41 21.06 -2.81
N MET A 68 -13.81 20.29 -1.89
CA MET A 68 -14.51 19.51 -0.86
C MET A 68 -14.81 20.30 0.43
N GLY A 69 -14.54 21.60 0.47
CA GLY A 69 -14.91 22.49 1.56
C GLY A 69 -13.82 22.75 2.61
N ALA A 70 -12.55 22.41 2.34
CA ALA A 70 -11.45 22.76 3.23
C ALA A 70 -11.33 24.29 3.38
N LYS A 71 -11.31 24.78 4.62
CA LYS A 71 -11.30 26.22 4.95
C LYS A 71 -9.93 26.74 5.37
N ASP A 72 -9.11 25.91 6.02
CA ASP A 72 -7.77 26.28 6.48
C ASP A 72 -6.74 25.95 5.39
N LEU A 73 -6.27 26.99 4.70
CA LEU A 73 -5.31 26.86 3.61
C LEU A 73 -3.93 26.40 4.09
N THR A 74 -3.46 26.95 5.19
CA THR A 74 -2.14 26.63 5.76
C THR A 74 -2.09 25.18 6.19
N TYR A 75 -3.15 24.70 6.86
CA TYR A 75 -3.28 23.30 7.22
C TYR A 75 -3.37 22.41 5.97
N THR A 76 -4.18 22.80 4.98
CA THR A 76 -4.33 22.03 3.73
C THR A 76 -3.01 21.88 2.97
N GLU A 77 -2.21 22.94 2.88
CA GLU A 77 -0.89 22.91 2.24
C GLU A 77 0.10 22.03 2.99
N LYS A 78 0.06 22.06 4.32
CA LYS A 78 0.88 21.19 5.17
C LYS A 78 0.52 19.72 4.98
N GLU A 79 -0.76 19.37 5.00
CA GLU A 79 -1.20 17.99 4.79
C GLU A 79 -0.94 17.51 3.36
N ALA A 80 -1.15 18.37 2.35
CA ALA A 80 -0.79 18.05 0.97
C ALA A 80 0.71 17.77 0.80
N THR A 81 1.57 18.54 1.47
CA THR A 81 3.02 18.28 1.48
C THR A 81 3.35 16.93 2.12
N LYS A 82 2.73 16.59 3.26
CA LYS A 82 2.92 15.27 3.89
C LYS A 82 2.47 14.11 3.00
N ILE A 83 1.36 14.25 2.28
CA ILE A 83 0.88 13.22 1.33
C ILE A 83 1.94 12.99 0.24
N VAL A 84 2.45 14.06 -0.35
CA VAL A 84 3.48 13.97 -1.40
C VAL A 84 4.78 13.38 -0.84
N GLU A 85 5.23 13.79 0.34
CA GLU A 85 6.40 13.20 1.00
C GLU A 85 6.25 11.70 1.25
N LEU A 86 5.06 11.28 1.70
CA LEU A 86 4.75 9.86 1.89
C LEU A 86 4.82 9.11 0.55
N GLU A 87 4.21 9.64 -0.51
CA GLU A 87 4.28 9.03 -1.84
C GLU A 87 5.71 8.95 -2.39
N ILE A 88 6.54 9.98 -2.17
CA ILE A 88 7.96 9.96 -2.54
C ILE A 88 8.71 8.87 -1.77
N ARG A 89 8.46 8.72 -0.47
CA ARG A 89 9.07 7.64 0.34
C ARG A 89 8.63 6.26 -0.18
N LEU A 90 7.34 6.08 -0.48
CA LEU A 90 6.83 4.83 -1.05
C LEU A 90 7.41 4.55 -2.45
N ALA A 91 7.57 5.55 -3.30
CA ALA A 91 8.19 5.42 -4.61
C ALA A 91 9.66 4.96 -4.50
N ASN A 92 10.42 5.53 -3.56
CA ASN A 92 11.80 5.14 -3.28
C ASN A 92 11.90 3.70 -2.75
N ILE A 93 10.94 3.29 -1.92
CA ILE A 93 10.89 1.91 -1.41
C ILE A 93 10.58 0.94 -2.55
N THR A 94 9.61 1.23 -3.40
CA THR A 94 9.08 0.26 -4.38
C THR A 94 9.88 0.15 -5.67
N ALA A 95 11.20 0.35 -5.61
CA ALA A 95 12.11 0.11 -6.73
C ALA A 95 12.08 -1.37 -7.15
N PRO A 96 12.24 -1.69 -8.45
CA PRO A 96 12.01 -3.04 -8.94
C PRO A 96 13.05 -4.03 -8.39
N THR A 97 12.64 -4.87 -7.42
CA THR A 97 13.31 -6.13 -7.12
C THR A 97 12.38 -7.28 -7.46
N PHE A 98 12.86 -8.22 -8.27
CA PHE A 98 12.08 -9.36 -8.74
C PHE A 98 12.27 -10.61 -7.88
N ASN A 99 12.29 -10.45 -6.55
CA ASN A 99 12.29 -11.59 -5.63
C ASN A 99 10.87 -11.88 -5.13
N ARG A 100 10.57 -13.16 -4.96
CA ARG A 100 9.30 -13.66 -4.46
C ARG A 100 9.57 -14.75 -3.44
N VAL A 101 8.79 -14.78 -2.36
CA VAL A 101 8.92 -15.82 -1.34
C VAL A 101 7.54 -16.31 -0.94
N LYS A 102 7.40 -17.63 -0.78
CA LYS A 102 6.25 -18.22 -0.11
C LYS A 102 6.43 -18.14 1.40
N ARG A 103 5.36 -17.75 2.08
CA ARG A 103 5.25 -17.78 3.55
C ARG A 103 3.86 -18.22 3.93
N THR A 104 3.72 -18.84 5.09
CA THR A 104 2.40 -19.07 5.68
C THR A 104 1.87 -17.78 6.32
N ILE A 105 0.56 -17.70 6.53
CA ILE A 105 -0.04 -16.57 7.26
C ILE A 105 0.52 -16.48 8.69
N GLY A 106 0.81 -17.62 9.33
CA GLY A 106 1.47 -17.67 10.65
C GLY A 106 2.87 -17.04 10.63
N GLU A 107 3.72 -17.43 9.68
CA GLU A 107 5.06 -16.86 9.52
C GLU A 107 5.03 -15.35 9.26
N LEU A 108 4.04 -14.87 8.51
CA LEU A 108 3.85 -13.43 8.32
C LEU A 108 3.45 -12.71 9.60
N GLN A 109 2.60 -13.33 10.40
CA GLN A 109 2.13 -12.75 11.65
C GLN A 109 3.27 -12.63 12.66
N GLU A 110 4.17 -13.61 12.70
CA GLU A 110 5.38 -13.59 13.52
C GLU A 110 6.36 -12.50 13.05
N LYS A 111 6.62 -12.43 11.73
CA LYS A 111 7.59 -11.47 11.18
C LYS A 111 7.09 -10.02 11.20
N TYR A 112 5.79 -9.80 10.98
CA TYR A 112 5.18 -8.47 10.82
C TYR A 112 3.96 -8.31 11.74
N SER A 113 4.21 -8.31 13.05
CA SER A 113 3.17 -8.29 14.08
C SER A 113 2.29 -7.04 14.09
N GLY A 114 2.75 -5.93 13.49
CA GLY A 114 1.98 -4.68 13.37
C GLY A 114 0.74 -4.78 12.47
N ILE A 115 0.57 -5.87 11.73
CA ILE A 115 -0.59 -6.13 10.86
C ILE A 115 -1.23 -7.44 11.30
N CYS A 116 -2.54 -7.41 11.58
CA CYS A 116 -3.32 -8.64 11.78
C CYS A 116 -3.59 -9.29 10.41
N TRP A 117 -2.65 -10.07 9.89
CA TRP A 117 -2.64 -10.53 8.49
C TRP A 117 -3.86 -11.32 8.10
N ARG A 118 -4.30 -12.27 8.93
CA ARG A 118 -5.51 -13.06 8.67
C ARG A 118 -6.72 -12.16 8.47
N THR A 119 -6.95 -11.25 9.41
CA THR A 119 -8.04 -10.27 9.33
C THR A 119 -7.89 -9.37 8.10
N TYR A 120 -6.68 -8.90 7.82
CA TYR A 120 -6.41 -8.03 6.68
C TYR A 120 -6.73 -8.73 5.35
N LEU A 121 -6.19 -9.92 5.13
CA LEU A 121 -6.38 -10.72 3.91
C LEU A 121 -7.87 -11.07 3.72
N THR A 122 -8.53 -11.59 4.75
CA THR A 122 -9.95 -11.93 4.70
C THR A 122 -10.82 -10.71 4.35
N LYS A 123 -10.56 -9.56 4.98
CA LYS A 123 -11.32 -8.33 4.71
C LYS A 123 -11.01 -7.72 3.33
N MET A 124 -9.78 -7.86 2.84
CA MET A 124 -9.39 -7.36 1.52
C MET A 124 -9.98 -8.19 0.38
N LEU A 125 -10.08 -9.52 0.55
CA LEU A 125 -10.68 -10.42 -0.43
C LEU A 125 -12.21 -10.29 -0.46
N ALA A 126 -12.83 -10.08 0.72
CA ALA A 126 -14.28 -9.95 0.87
C ALA A 126 -15.08 -11.12 0.24
N ILE A 127 -14.48 -12.32 0.19
CA ILE A 127 -15.12 -13.53 -0.36
C ILE A 127 -15.98 -14.17 0.75
N PRO A 128 -17.29 -14.36 0.55
CA PRO A 128 -18.14 -15.07 1.49
C PRO A 128 -17.62 -16.49 1.76
N ASN A 129 -17.67 -16.93 3.02
CA ASN A 129 -17.28 -18.27 3.47
C ASN A 129 -15.79 -18.63 3.30
N LEU A 130 -14.92 -17.69 2.92
CA LEU A 130 -13.48 -17.93 2.91
C LEU A 130 -12.90 -17.77 4.33
N ALA A 131 -12.46 -18.89 4.92
CA ALA A 131 -11.84 -18.92 6.24
C ALA A 131 -10.35 -19.26 6.12
N LEU A 132 -9.53 -18.21 5.99
CA LEU A 132 -8.07 -18.36 5.93
C LEU A 132 -7.49 -18.90 7.25
N GLN A 133 -6.62 -19.89 7.13
CA GLN A 133 -5.92 -20.58 8.22
C GLN A 133 -4.47 -20.09 8.34
N GLU A 134 -3.84 -20.34 9.50
CA GLU A 134 -2.44 -19.92 9.72
C GLU A 134 -1.45 -20.61 8.79
N ASN A 135 -1.74 -21.84 8.38
CA ASN A 135 -0.92 -22.64 7.48
C ASN A 135 -1.17 -22.35 5.99
N ASP A 136 -2.14 -21.50 5.64
CA ASP A 136 -2.38 -21.13 4.25
C ASP A 136 -1.17 -20.37 3.70
N GLU A 137 -0.71 -20.76 2.51
CA GLU A 137 0.43 -20.12 1.85
C GLU A 137 0.01 -18.83 1.14
N VAL A 138 0.89 -17.84 1.23
CA VAL A 138 0.80 -16.59 0.47
C VAL A 138 2.15 -16.27 -0.18
N MET A 139 2.10 -15.72 -1.38
CA MET A 139 3.25 -15.27 -2.14
C MET A 139 3.53 -13.80 -1.84
N LEU A 140 4.70 -13.50 -1.29
CA LEU A 140 5.14 -12.12 -1.09
C LEU A 140 6.00 -11.69 -2.26
N TYR A 141 5.58 -10.63 -2.91
CA TYR A 141 6.39 -9.95 -3.90
C TYR A 141 7.28 -8.92 -3.20
N SER A 142 8.57 -9.01 -3.50
CA SER A 142 9.59 -8.09 -3.01
C SER A 142 9.63 -7.92 -1.48
N PRO A 143 9.86 -9.01 -0.72
CA PRO A 143 9.72 -9.04 0.75
C PRO A 143 10.54 -7.99 1.51
N HIS A 144 11.72 -7.59 1.03
CA HIS A 144 12.52 -6.53 1.66
C HIS A 144 11.84 -5.16 1.65
N HIS A 145 10.97 -4.90 0.67
CA HIS A 145 10.21 -3.66 0.63
C HIS A 145 9.04 -3.68 1.60
N LEU A 146 8.48 -4.86 1.91
CA LEU A 146 7.45 -4.99 2.93
C LEU A 146 7.98 -4.57 4.30
N ASP A 147 9.23 -4.92 4.64
CA ASP A 147 9.90 -4.47 5.87
C ASP A 147 9.83 -2.93 5.99
N LYS A 148 10.23 -2.21 4.92
CA LYS A 148 10.23 -0.75 4.85
C LYS A 148 8.82 -0.14 4.82
N ILE A 149 7.87 -0.80 4.15
CA ILE A 149 6.47 -0.34 4.11
C ILE A 149 5.86 -0.41 5.51
N VAL A 150 6.08 -1.50 6.24
CA VAL A 150 5.58 -1.64 7.62
C VAL A 150 6.17 -0.55 8.52
N GLU A 151 7.47 -0.26 8.40
CA GLU A 151 8.11 0.85 9.12
C GLU A 151 7.48 2.21 8.81
N VAL A 152 7.24 2.52 7.52
CA VAL A 152 6.57 3.76 7.10
C VAL A 152 5.14 3.82 7.65
N LEU A 153 4.39 2.72 7.59
CA LEU A 153 3.01 2.67 8.09
C LEU A 153 2.94 2.81 9.61
N GLN A 154 3.93 2.31 10.35
CA GLN A 154 4.00 2.45 11.81
C GLN A 154 4.45 3.84 12.26
N SER A 155 5.27 4.53 11.47
CA SER A 155 5.77 5.88 11.76
C SER A 155 4.84 7.01 11.31
N THR A 156 3.78 6.68 10.54
CA THR A 156 2.78 7.64 10.09
C THR A 156 1.60 7.65 11.05
N ALA A 157 1.29 8.80 11.66
CA ALA A 157 0.15 8.95 12.56
C ALA A 157 -1.19 8.69 11.82
N PRO A 158 -2.21 8.15 12.51
CA PRO A 158 -3.52 7.86 11.92
C PRO A 158 -4.32 9.10 11.50
#